data_AF-A0A7S3WBC0-F1
#
_entry.id   AF-A0A7S3WBC0-F1
#
_cell.length_a   1.000
_cell.length_b   1.000
_cell.length_c   1.000
_cell.angle_alpha   90.00
_cell.angle_beta   90.00
_cell.angle_gamma   90.00
#
_symmetry.space_group_name_H-M   'P 1'
#
loop_
_entity.id
_entity.type
_entity.pdbx_description
1 polymer ?
#
loop_
_entity_poly.entity_id
_entity_poly.type
_entity_poly.pdbx_seq_one_letter_code
_entity_poly.pdbx_strand_id
1 'polypeptide(L)'
;RFKHYQVLGRGGRSGGEQACPTMVKSTSLTKSELVDVLKSAKSSKERNRAVKLLKQFDPIPHYEFDDEGVKSNMQPKKYDYLLGFMCFRCDKVKQSNYKVIFNTTKGVKQICYSCYQQLTEREDVAAMRTANQKAGIIPKGFGLGLTGVGDGTR
;
A
#
# COMPACT_ATOMS: atom_id res chain seq x y z
N ARG A 1 -24.88 6.07 50.01
CA ARG A 1 -25.57 6.57 48.79
C ARG A 1 -25.59 5.42 47.78
N PHE A 2 -26.75 4.73 47.67
CA PHE A 2 -27.28 3.83 46.61
C PHE A 2 -26.32 2.84 45.91
N LYS A 3 -26.40 1.53 46.23
CA LYS A 3 -27.19 0.44 45.60
C LYS A 3 -26.60 -0.05 44.27
N HIS A 4 -26.02 -1.26 44.20
CA HIS A 4 -26.66 -2.58 43.98
C HIS A 4 -26.78 -2.91 42.48
N TYR A 5 -26.09 -3.95 42.00
CA TYR A 5 -26.69 -5.01 41.18
C TYR A 5 -25.77 -6.24 41.09
N GLN A 6 -26.30 -7.36 41.58
CA GLN A 6 -25.79 -8.71 41.47
C GLN A 6 -26.41 -9.43 40.25
N VAL A 7 -25.57 -10.25 39.59
CA VAL A 7 -25.75 -11.66 39.16
C VAL A 7 -27.09 -12.12 38.54
N LEU A 8 -27.02 -12.70 37.32
CA LEU A 8 -27.32 -14.12 36.98
C LEU A 8 -27.73 -14.30 35.52
N GLY A 9 -27.16 -15.33 34.87
CA GLY A 9 -27.55 -15.78 33.55
C GLY A 9 -26.76 -17.00 33.08
N ARG A 10 -26.90 -18.14 33.78
CA ARG A 10 -26.52 -19.46 33.24
C ARG A 10 -27.57 -19.88 32.20
N GLY A 11 -27.10 -20.25 31.02
CA GLY A 11 -27.88 -20.99 30.02
C GLY A 11 -26.95 -21.86 29.20
N GLY A 12 -26.81 -23.13 29.58
CA GLY A 12 -26.15 -24.16 28.78
C GLY A 12 -27.15 -24.92 27.92
N ARG A 13 -26.76 -25.21 26.67
CA ARG A 13 -27.14 -26.36 25.82
C ARG A 13 -26.16 -26.35 24.63
N SER A 14 -25.11 -27.17 24.61
CA SER A 14 -25.07 -28.56 24.12
C SER A 14 -25.65 -28.75 22.71
N GLY A 15 -24.78 -29.12 21.77
CA GLY A 15 -25.15 -29.72 20.49
C GLY A 15 -24.47 -29.05 19.29
N GLY A 16 -23.53 -29.76 18.65
CA GLY A 16 -23.05 -29.41 17.31
C GLY A 16 -21.55 -29.20 17.19
N GLU A 17 -20.77 -30.15 17.70
CA GLU A 17 -19.41 -30.38 17.23
C GLU A 17 -19.48 -30.71 15.73
N GLN A 18 -19.34 -29.69 14.88
CA GLN A 18 -18.82 -29.85 13.52
C GLN A 18 -17.43 -29.20 13.52
N ALA A 19 -16.51 -29.93 14.13
CA ALA A 19 -15.11 -29.88 13.75
C ALA A 19 -15.03 -30.30 12.28
N CYS A 20 -15.15 -29.34 11.36
CA CYS A 20 -14.58 -29.53 10.04
C CYS A 20 -13.07 -29.71 10.25
N PRO A 21 -12.51 -30.88 9.91
CA PRO A 21 -11.11 -31.13 10.13
C PRO A 21 -10.32 -30.10 9.32
N THR A 22 -9.28 -29.60 9.97
CA THR A 22 -8.17 -28.83 9.40
C THR A 22 -7.89 -29.20 7.95
N MET A 23 -8.34 -28.36 7.03
CA MET A 23 -7.56 -28.09 5.83
C MET A 23 -6.55 -26.99 6.16
N VAL A 24 -5.59 -27.33 7.02
CA VAL A 24 -4.25 -26.78 6.82
C VAL A 24 -3.75 -27.50 5.57
N LYS A 25 -4.27 -27.10 4.40
CA LYS A 25 -3.62 -27.43 3.16
C LYS A 25 -2.22 -26.85 3.33
N SER A 26 -1.24 -27.73 3.41
CA SER A 26 0.14 -27.44 3.08
C SER A 26 0.18 -27.07 1.60
N THR A 27 -0.51 -25.99 1.23
CA THR A 27 -0.57 -25.49 -0.12
C THR A 27 0.53 -24.47 -0.21
N SER A 28 1.53 -24.78 -1.01
CA SER A 28 2.33 -23.81 -1.76
C SER A 28 1.37 -22.91 -2.55
N LEU A 29 0.64 -22.04 -1.86
CA LEU A 29 -0.21 -21.04 -2.49
C LEU A 29 0.72 -20.05 -3.18
N THR A 30 0.46 -19.83 -4.45
CA THR A 30 1.12 -18.79 -5.23
C THR A 30 0.81 -17.41 -4.63
N LYS A 31 1.66 -16.43 -4.95
CA LYS A 31 1.47 -15.05 -4.51
C LYS A 31 0.08 -14.52 -4.88
N SER A 32 -0.41 -14.82 -6.08
CA SER A 32 -1.75 -14.45 -6.55
C SER A 32 -2.87 -15.03 -5.68
N GLU A 33 -2.81 -16.32 -5.36
CA GLU A 33 -3.83 -16.97 -4.53
C GLU A 33 -3.88 -16.38 -3.12
N LEU A 34 -2.72 -16.06 -2.54
CA LEU A 34 -2.66 -15.40 -1.23
C LEU A 34 -3.24 -13.98 -1.25
N VAL A 35 -3.12 -13.26 -2.37
CA VAL A 35 -3.76 -11.97 -2.56
C VAL A 35 -5.27 -12.10 -2.62
N ASP A 36 -5.79 -13.14 -3.27
CA ASP A 36 -7.23 -13.38 -3.35
C ASP A 36 -7.80 -13.83 -2.01
N VAL A 37 -7.04 -14.62 -1.23
CA VAL A 37 -7.37 -14.90 0.18
C VAL A 37 -7.38 -13.60 1.00
N LEU A 38 -6.42 -12.70 0.81
CA LEU A 38 -6.38 -11.42 1.53
C LEU A 38 -7.62 -10.55 1.24
N LYS A 39 -8.09 -10.53 0.00
CA LYS A 39 -9.28 -9.77 -0.42
C LYS A 39 -10.59 -10.39 0.06
N SER A 40 -10.67 -11.72 0.11
CA SER A 40 -11.89 -12.45 0.45
C SER A 40 -12.01 -12.79 1.94
N ALA A 41 -10.92 -12.65 2.71
CA ALA A 41 -10.88 -13.01 4.12
C ALA A 41 -11.87 -12.18 4.96
N LYS A 42 -12.82 -12.89 5.57
CA LYS A 42 -13.83 -12.31 6.48
C LYS A 42 -13.32 -12.21 7.91
N SER A 43 -12.38 -13.07 8.29
CA SER A 43 -11.80 -13.10 9.63
C SER A 43 -10.43 -12.42 9.68
N SER A 44 -10.13 -11.75 10.80
CA SER A 44 -8.81 -11.20 11.07
C SER A 44 -7.71 -12.27 11.11
N LYS A 45 -8.05 -13.50 11.51
CA LYS A 45 -7.11 -14.63 11.59
C LYS A 45 -6.61 -15.03 10.19
N GLU A 46 -7.51 -15.14 9.22
CA GLU A 46 -7.17 -15.47 7.84
C GLU A 46 -6.37 -14.35 7.16
N ARG A 47 -6.78 -13.08 7.32
CA ARG A 47 -5.99 -11.95 6.81
C ARG A 47 -4.57 -11.98 7.37
N ASN A 48 -4.41 -12.13 8.68
CA ASN A 48 -3.08 -12.12 9.30
C ASN A 48 -2.21 -13.29 8.83
N ARG A 49 -2.81 -14.46 8.57
CA ARG A 49 -2.10 -15.60 7.96
C ARG A 49 -1.66 -15.28 6.53
N ALA A 50 -2.55 -14.75 5.71
CA ALA A 50 -2.24 -14.37 4.33
C ALA A 50 -1.14 -13.30 4.28
N VAL A 51 -1.21 -12.29 5.14
CA VAL A 51 -0.17 -11.26 5.26
C VAL A 51 1.18 -11.85 5.65
N LYS A 52 1.22 -12.79 6.62
CA LYS A 52 2.47 -13.45 7.01
C LYS A 52 3.11 -14.22 5.84
N LEU A 53 2.30 -14.96 5.09
CA LEU A 53 2.78 -15.72 3.94
C LEU A 53 3.21 -14.78 2.79
N LEU A 54 2.45 -13.73 2.49
CA LEU A 54 2.80 -12.73 1.47
C LEU A 54 4.11 -12.00 1.76
N LYS A 55 4.49 -11.84 3.04
CA LYS A 55 5.77 -11.25 3.44
C LYS A 55 6.98 -12.13 3.15
N GLN A 56 6.78 -13.43 2.91
CA GLN A 56 7.86 -14.36 2.55
C GLN A 56 8.24 -14.26 1.07
N PHE A 57 7.39 -13.66 0.24
CA PHE A 57 7.67 -13.45 -1.17
C PHE A 57 8.52 -12.20 -1.36
N ASP A 58 9.52 -12.29 -2.22
CA ASP A 58 10.29 -11.12 -2.61
C ASP A 58 9.39 -10.10 -3.33
N PRO A 59 9.44 -8.82 -2.93
CA PRO A 59 8.70 -7.76 -3.57
C PRO A 59 9.38 -7.36 -4.89
N ILE A 60 8.62 -7.32 -5.98
CA ILE A 60 9.09 -6.85 -7.28
C ILE A 60 8.53 -5.44 -7.48
N PRO A 61 9.32 -4.37 -7.27
CA PRO A 61 8.79 -3.02 -7.42
C PRO A 61 8.49 -2.70 -8.89
N HIS A 62 7.35 -2.05 -9.12
CA HIS A 62 6.84 -1.61 -10.41
C HIS A 62 6.96 -0.08 -10.53
N TYR A 63 7.94 0.38 -11.30
CA TYR A 63 8.16 1.81 -11.57
C TYR A 63 7.61 2.27 -12.93
N GLU A 64 6.95 1.38 -13.67
CA GLU A 64 6.48 1.62 -15.04
C GLU A 64 5.47 2.79 -15.16
N PHE A 65 4.83 3.18 -14.06
CA PHE A 65 3.87 4.30 -14.01
C PHE A 65 4.34 5.45 -13.11
N ASP A 66 5.61 5.48 -12.70
CA ASP A 66 6.11 6.56 -11.84
C ASP A 66 6.00 7.93 -12.52
N ASP A 67 6.02 7.98 -13.86
CA ASP A 67 5.84 9.21 -14.66
C ASP A 67 4.39 9.71 -14.67
N GLU A 68 3.43 8.81 -14.49
CA GLU A 68 2.01 9.15 -14.32
C GLU A 68 1.68 9.50 -12.85
N GLY A 69 2.65 9.35 -11.95
CA GLY A 69 2.55 9.51 -10.50
C GLY A 69 2.42 10.96 -10.02
N VAL A 70 1.45 11.70 -10.55
CA VAL A 70 1.10 13.07 -10.14
C VAL A 70 -0.08 13.12 -9.17
N LYS A 71 -0.13 14.15 -8.31
CA LYS A 71 -1.21 14.35 -7.32
C LYS A 71 -2.61 14.30 -7.93
N SER A 72 -2.80 14.78 -9.16
CA SER A 72 -4.09 14.77 -9.86
C SER A 72 -4.60 13.37 -10.21
N ASN A 73 -3.69 12.41 -10.43
CA ASN A 73 -4.02 11.03 -10.78
C ASN A 73 -4.17 10.12 -9.55
N MET A 74 -3.93 10.65 -8.35
CA MET A 74 -3.91 9.88 -7.11
C MET A 74 -4.97 10.39 -6.13
N GLN A 75 -5.77 9.47 -5.61
CA GLN A 75 -6.81 9.76 -4.63
C GLN A 75 -6.54 9.02 -3.33
N PRO A 76 -6.02 9.70 -2.30
CA PRO A 76 -5.87 9.12 -0.98
C PRO A 76 -7.23 8.89 -0.31
N LYS A 77 -7.44 7.68 0.20
CA LYS A 77 -8.65 7.30 0.93
C LYS A 77 -8.29 6.76 2.30
N LYS A 78 -8.82 7.42 3.34
CA LYS A 78 -8.77 6.99 4.73
C LYS A 78 -10.00 6.13 5.03
N TYR A 79 -9.80 5.07 5.80
CA TYR A 79 -10.82 4.13 6.24
C TYR A 79 -10.82 4.06 7.76
N ASP A 80 -11.98 3.80 8.35
CA ASP A 80 -12.13 3.66 9.81
C ASP A 80 -11.65 2.29 10.33
N TYR A 81 -11.30 1.38 9.43
CA TYR A 81 -10.85 0.02 9.74
C TYR A 81 -9.54 -0.32 9.02
N LEU A 82 -8.83 -1.30 9.59
CA LEU A 82 -7.57 -1.78 9.04
C LEU A 82 -7.81 -2.59 7.76
N LEU A 83 -7.34 -2.07 6.63
CA LEU A 83 -7.40 -2.75 5.34
C LEU A 83 -6.10 -3.50 5.09
N GLY A 84 -6.24 -4.74 4.60
CA GLY A 84 -5.13 -5.50 4.01
C GLY A 84 -5.16 -5.36 2.50
N PHE A 85 -4.07 -4.91 1.88
CA PHE A 85 -3.95 -4.85 0.42
C PHE A 85 -2.50 -5.02 -0.03
N MET A 86 -2.30 -5.36 -1.31
CA MET A 86 -0.99 -5.32 -1.96
C MET A 86 -0.79 -3.96 -2.61
N CYS A 87 0.33 -3.30 -2.29
CA CYS A 87 0.72 -2.09 -3.00
C CYS A 87 1.21 -2.48 -4.40
N PHE A 88 0.64 -1.90 -5.45
CA PHE A 88 1.09 -2.15 -6.82
C PHE A 88 2.54 -1.69 -7.05
N ARG A 89 2.92 -0.51 -6.55
CA ARG A 89 4.26 0.06 -6.82
C ARG A 89 5.40 -0.68 -6.13
N CYS A 90 5.28 -1.00 -4.85
CA CYS A 90 6.35 -1.69 -4.12
C CYS A 90 6.13 -3.20 -3.95
N ASP A 91 4.99 -3.72 -4.43
CA ASP A 91 4.63 -5.14 -4.39
C ASP A 91 4.75 -5.79 -3.00
N LYS A 92 4.55 -4.96 -1.97
CA LYS A 92 4.53 -5.35 -0.56
C LYS A 92 3.10 -5.37 -0.06
N VAL A 93 2.78 -6.38 0.74
CA VAL A 93 1.54 -6.42 1.51
C VAL A 93 1.55 -5.34 2.59
N LYS A 94 0.44 -4.59 2.70
CA LYS A 94 0.24 -3.52 3.68
C LYS A 94 -1.03 -3.77 4.46
N GLN A 95 -0.96 -3.47 5.75
CA GLN A 95 -2.10 -3.38 6.64
C GLN A 95 -2.16 -1.95 7.15
N SER A 96 -3.07 -1.14 6.61
CA SER A 96 -3.19 0.26 6.96
C SER A 96 -4.62 0.74 6.81
N ASN A 97 -4.96 1.79 7.56
CA ASN A 97 -6.26 2.47 7.50
C ASN A 97 -6.29 3.49 6.34
N TYR A 98 -5.29 3.42 5.47
CA TYR A 98 -5.03 4.38 4.42
C TYR A 98 -4.56 3.63 3.18
N LYS A 99 -5.20 3.89 2.05
CA LYS A 99 -4.77 3.42 0.74
C LYS A 99 -4.96 4.52 -0.27
N VAL A 100 -4.16 4.51 -1.32
CA VAL A 100 -4.26 5.49 -2.41
C VAL A 100 -4.70 4.78 -3.67
N ILE A 101 -5.76 5.31 -4.27
CA ILE A 101 -6.22 4.88 -5.58
C ILE A 101 -5.41 5.64 -6.63
N PHE A 102 -4.68 4.93 -7.47
CA PHE A 102 -3.84 5.50 -8.51
C PHE A 102 -4.45 5.17 -9.87
N ASN A 103 -4.92 6.21 -10.58
CA ASN A 103 -5.46 6.06 -11.92
C ASN A 103 -4.32 6.11 -12.92
N THR A 104 -4.04 5.00 -13.59
CA THR A 104 -3.05 4.92 -14.66
C THR A 104 -3.70 4.65 -16.01
N THR A 105 -2.94 4.83 -17.09
CA THR A 105 -3.32 4.45 -18.45
C THR A 105 -3.77 2.99 -18.57
N LYS A 106 -3.19 2.08 -17.77
CA LYS A 106 -3.57 0.65 -17.71
C LYS A 106 -4.64 0.35 -16.64
N GLY A 107 -5.37 1.36 -16.20
CA GLY A 107 -6.49 1.26 -15.27
C GLY A 107 -6.16 1.61 -13.82
N VAL A 108 -7.09 1.28 -12.93
CA VAL A 108 -7.01 1.70 -11.52
C VAL A 108 -6.13 0.74 -10.73
N LYS A 109 -5.09 1.28 -10.10
CA LYS A 109 -4.15 0.58 -9.22
C LYS A 109 -4.29 1.08 -7.77
N GLN A 110 -3.76 0.31 -6.82
CA GLN A 110 -3.78 0.66 -5.41
C GLN A 110 -2.35 0.74 -4.90
N ILE A 111 -1.97 1.85 -4.28
CA ILE A 111 -0.63 2.05 -3.73
C ILE A 111 -0.70 2.41 -2.24
N CYS A 112 0.40 2.17 -1.54
CA CYS A 112 0.53 2.49 -0.13
C CYS A 112 0.93 3.94 0.09
N TYR A 113 0.62 4.47 1.28
CA TYR A 113 0.88 5.87 1.62
C TYR A 113 2.35 6.29 1.41
N SER A 114 3.30 5.45 1.80
CA SER A 114 4.72 5.73 1.60
C SER A 114 5.12 5.85 0.12
N CYS A 115 4.49 5.06 -0.75
CA CYS A 115 4.75 5.14 -2.20
C CYS A 115 4.10 6.37 -2.81
N TYR A 116 2.89 6.71 -2.37
CA TYR A 116 2.23 7.97 -2.72
C TYR A 116 3.10 9.17 -2.34
N GLN A 117 3.58 9.20 -1.09
CA GLN A 117 4.40 10.30 -0.58
C GLN A 117 5.68 10.50 -1.42
N GLN A 118 6.38 9.42 -1.76
CA GLN A 118 7.57 9.49 -2.63
C GLN A 118 7.27 10.07 -4.02
N LEU A 119 6.14 9.70 -4.62
CA LEU A 119 5.74 10.22 -5.94
C LEU A 119 5.39 11.71 -5.85
N THR A 120 4.61 12.10 -4.83
CA THR A 120 4.23 13.50 -4.63
C THR A 120 5.40 14.41 -4.26
N GLU A 121 6.35 13.91 -3.47
CA GLU A 121 7.57 14.65 -3.13
C GLU A 121 8.45 14.85 -4.36
N ARG A 122 8.52 13.85 -5.26
CA ARG A 122 9.25 13.98 -6.54
C ARG A 122 8.65 15.08 -7.40
N GLU A 123 7.32 15.15 -7.49
CA GLU A 123 6.59 16.22 -8.18
C GLU A 123 6.88 17.59 -7.56
N ASP A 124 6.77 17.71 -6.23
CA ASP A 124 7.01 18.96 -5.52
C ASP A 124 8.45 19.47 -5.69
N VAL A 125 9.43 18.57 -5.62
CA VAL A 125 10.85 18.91 -5.85
C VAL A 125 11.08 19.35 -7.30
N ALA A 126 10.44 18.71 -8.29
CA ALA A 126 10.56 19.11 -9.69
C ALA A 126 9.95 20.51 -9.94
N ALA A 127 8.80 20.81 -9.33
CA ALA A 127 8.17 22.12 -9.39
C ALA A 127 9.05 23.20 -8.72
N MET A 128 9.57 22.93 -7.52
CA MET A 128 10.46 23.84 -6.79
C MET A 128 11.75 24.12 -7.56
N ARG A 129 12.37 23.10 -8.17
CA ARG A 129 13.56 23.29 -9.02
C ARG A 129 13.28 24.19 -10.22
N THR A 130 12.15 23.98 -10.89
CA THR A 130 11.73 24.81 -12.03
C THR A 130 11.50 26.26 -11.61
N ALA A 131 10.86 26.49 -10.46
CA ALA A 131 10.65 27.82 -9.90
C ALA A 131 11.99 28.49 -9.52
N ASN A 132 12.90 27.77 -8.87
CA ASN A 132 14.20 28.30 -8.45
C ASN A 132 15.14 28.58 -9.63
N GLN A 133 15.08 27.77 -10.70
CA GLN A 133 15.79 28.07 -11.95
C GLN A 133 15.24 29.33 -12.62
N LYS A 134 13.92 29.51 -12.66
CA LYS A 134 13.29 30.74 -13.17
C LYS A 134 13.66 31.96 -12.32
N ALA A 135 13.80 31.79 -11.00
CA ALA A 135 14.20 32.84 -10.08
C ALA A 135 15.72 33.13 -10.08
N GLY A 136 16.52 32.40 -10.87
CA GLY A 136 17.98 32.59 -10.95
C GLY A 136 18.77 32.11 -9.73
N ILE A 137 18.12 31.41 -8.79
CA ILE A 137 18.75 30.88 -7.56
C ILE A 137 19.62 29.65 -7.87
N ILE A 138 19.26 28.87 -8.89
CA ILE A 138 20.02 27.70 -9.34
C ILE A 138 20.66 28.03 -10.70
N PRO A 139 22.01 27.99 -10.82
CA PRO A 139 22.68 28.21 -12.09
C PRO A 139 22.20 27.22 -13.16
N LYS A 140 22.04 27.72 -14.41
CA LYS A 140 21.76 26.85 -15.57
C LYS A 140 22.90 25.84 -15.70
N GLY A 141 22.58 24.54 -15.64
CA GLY A 141 23.57 23.45 -15.71
C GLY A 141 23.85 22.71 -14.40
N PHE A 142 23.37 23.20 -13.25
CA PHE A 142 23.49 22.48 -11.98
C PHE A 142 22.22 21.63 -11.72
N GLY A 143 22.32 20.30 -11.86
CA GLY A 143 21.29 19.37 -11.35
C GLY A 143 20.64 18.39 -12.33
N LEU A 144 21.10 18.29 -13.58
CA LEU A 144 20.83 17.10 -14.40
C LEU A 144 22.10 16.25 -14.45
N GLY A 145 22.03 15.04 -13.90
CA GLY A 145 23.05 14.01 -14.03
C GLY A 145 23.13 13.45 -15.45
N LEU A 146 23.33 14.32 -16.44
CA LEU A 146 23.67 13.99 -17.81
C LEU A 146 24.94 14.77 -18.15
N THR A 147 26.05 14.04 -18.11
CA THR A 147 27.27 14.19 -18.91
C THR A 147 27.68 15.60 -19.33
N GLY A 148 28.89 15.98 -18.91
CA GLY A 148 29.59 17.14 -19.43
C GLY A 148 29.53 17.21 -20.96
N VAL A 149 29.02 18.33 -21.43
CA VAL A 149 29.39 18.89 -22.72
C VAL A 149 29.99 20.23 -22.37
N GLY A 150 31.32 20.29 -22.38
CA GLY A 150 32.02 21.55 -22.35
C GLY A 150 31.67 22.30 -23.62
N ASP A 151 30.96 23.41 -23.50
CA ASP A 151 30.95 24.44 -24.53
C ASP A 151 32.31 25.15 -24.50
N GLY A 152 33.30 24.50 -25.10
CA GLY A 152 34.46 25.17 -25.63
C GLY A 152 34.09 25.76 -26.98
N THR A 153 33.63 27.00 -27.02
CA THR A 153 33.69 27.79 -28.25
C THR A 153 34.00 29.25 -27.95
N ARG A 154 35.14 29.64 -28.52
CA ARG A 154 35.77 30.96 -28.73
C ARG A 154 34.91 32.20 -28.56
#